data_AF-A0A2E2UDX8-F1
#
_entry.id   AF-A0A2E2UDX8-F1
#
_cell.length_a   1.000
_cell.length_b   1.000
_cell.length_c   1.000
_cell.angle_alpha   90.00
_cell.angle_beta   90.00
_cell.angle_gamma   90.00
#
_symmetry.space_group_name_H-M   'P 1'
#
loop_
_entity.id
_entity.type
_entity.pdbx_description
1 polymer ?
#
loop_
_entity_poly.entity_id
_entity_poly.type
_entity_poly.pdbx_seq_one_letter_code
_entity_poly.pdbx_strand_id
1 'polypeptide(L)'
;MSSDSQKTHKFLNIERGRLKNELFFKSVRYAYGIFGAVFVVYYVNISLLTTAFLALSCVFVYFRVTRYKYMNAVNDILAFQVGPGFLLLDTARGDFPIHYSDISSYLIKPDDKIKNYFLIITLKKDVNIEWPEELIENHRIKIPGVFEEDFFYIINHNEELKALCKNYTEAKSFLEYDHELRSLDDA
;
A
#
# COMPACT_ATOMS: atom_id res chain seq x y z
N MET A 1 -67.99 -64.65 16.17
CA MET A 1 -67.21 -63.39 16.06
C MET A 1 -66.30 -63.52 14.84
N SER A 2 -66.45 -62.63 13.85
CA SER A 2 -66.04 -62.87 12.45
C SER A 2 -64.53 -62.73 12.20
N SER A 3 -63.97 -63.65 11.41
CA SER A 3 -62.56 -63.71 11.03
C SER A 3 -62.07 -62.49 10.22
N ASP A 4 -63.01 -61.73 9.65
CA ASP A 4 -62.72 -60.59 8.77
C ASP A 4 -62.30 -59.34 9.56
N SER A 5 -62.77 -59.17 10.79
CA SER A 5 -62.37 -58.05 11.65
C SER A 5 -60.88 -58.15 12.07
N GLN A 6 -60.41 -59.35 12.39
CA GLN A 6 -59.00 -59.59 12.76
C GLN A 6 -58.04 -59.43 11.57
N LYS A 7 -58.44 -59.84 10.36
CA LYS A 7 -57.66 -59.64 9.13
C LYS A 7 -57.54 -58.15 8.79
N THR A 8 -58.63 -57.40 8.92
CA THR A 8 -58.66 -55.95 8.66
C THR A 8 -57.78 -55.18 9.65
N HIS A 9 -57.82 -55.52 10.94
CA HIS A 9 -56.93 -54.94 11.96
C HIS A 9 -55.45 -55.22 11.71
N LYS A 10 -55.11 -56.43 11.25
CA LYS A 10 -53.73 -56.80 10.91
C LYS A 10 -53.21 -56.01 9.69
N PHE A 11 -54.04 -55.85 8.66
CA PHE A 11 -53.71 -55.04 7.48
C PHE A 11 -53.49 -53.56 7.84
N LEU A 12 -54.38 -52.96 8.62
CA LEU A 12 -54.26 -51.58 9.10
C LEU A 12 -52.99 -51.34 9.93
N ASN A 13 -52.58 -52.30 10.76
CA ASN A 13 -51.35 -52.19 11.53
C ASN A 13 -50.09 -52.30 10.66
N ILE A 14 -50.12 -53.14 9.61
CA ILE A 14 -49.03 -53.26 8.64
C ILE A 14 -48.90 -51.96 7.82
N GLU A 15 -49.99 -51.39 7.33
CA GLU A 15 -49.95 -50.11 6.60
C GLU A 15 -49.49 -48.95 7.48
N ARG A 16 -49.97 -48.86 8.73
CA ARG A 16 -49.49 -47.86 9.69
C ARG A 16 -47.99 -48.02 9.98
N GLY A 17 -47.49 -49.24 10.07
CA GLY A 17 -46.06 -49.53 10.19
C GLY A 17 -45.26 -49.07 8.96
N ARG A 18 -45.78 -49.34 7.75
CA ARG A 18 -45.18 -48.90 6.48
C ARG A 18 -45.10 -47.38 6.39
N LEU A 19 -46.19 -46.68 6.71
CA LEU A 19 -46.27 -45.21 6.72
C LEU A 19 -45.31 -44.59 7.74
N LYS A 20 -45.20 -45.15 8.95
CA LYS A 20 -44.24 -44.69 9.97
C LYS A 20 -42.79 -44.87 9.50
N ASN A 21 -42.47 -46.00 8.89
CA ASN A 21 -41.14 -46.24 8.33
C ASN A 21 -40.84 -45.29 7.17
N GLU A 22 -41.79 -45.07 6.27
CA GLU A 22 -41.62 -44.13 5.15
C GLU A 22 -41.41 -42.69 5.64
N LEU A 23 -42.18 -42.24 6.63
CA LEU A 23 -41.99 -40.94 7.29
C LEU A 23 -40.63 -40.85 7.97
N PHE A 24 -40.20 -41.90 8.69
CA PHE A 24 -38.88 -41.96 9.32
C PHE A 24 -37.76 -41.85 8.28
N PHE A 25 -37.79 -42.64 7.20
CA PHE A 25 -36.78 -42.58 6.13
C PHE A 25 -36.76 -41.23 5.41
N LYS A 26 -37.93 -40.61 5.17
CA LYS A 26 -38.01 -39.25 4.63
C LYS A 26 -37.36 -38.23 5.58
N SER A 27 -37.67 -38.28 6.87
CA SER A 27 -37.06 -37.40 7.88
C SER A 27 -35.55 -37.57 7.98
N VAL A 28 -35.05 -38.80 7.95
CA VAL A 28 -33.61 -39.09 7.92
C VAL A 28 -32.95 -38.50 6.66
N ARG A 29 -33.57 -38.65 5.49
CA ARG A 29 -33.07 -38.05 4.24
C ARG A 29 -33.02 -36.53 4.30
N TYR A 30 -34.04 -35.88 4.87
CA TYR A 30 -34.04 -34.43 5.06
C TYR A 30 -32.96 -33.98 6.05
N ALA A 31 -32.75 -34.72 7.14
CA ALA A 31 -31.69 -34.44 8.11
C ALA A 31 -30.29 -34.47 7.47
N TYR A 32 -30.00 -35.48 6.63
CA TYR A 32 -28.75 -35.53 5.86
C TYR A 32 -28.64 -34.38 4.85
N GLY A 33 -29.74 -33.98 4.21
CA GLY A 33 -29.75 -32.83 3.30
C GLY A 33 -29.42 -31.51 4.01
N ILE A 34 -30.01 -31.29 5.19
CA ILE A 34 -29.72 -30.12 6.03
C ILE A 34 -28.27 -30.16 6.52
N PHE A 35 -27.80 -31.32 7.00
CA PHE A 35 -26.41 -31.47 7.44
C PHE A 35 -25.41 -31.19 6.31
N GLY A 36 -25.67 -31.69 5.10
CA GLY A 36 -24.86 -31.39 3.92
C GLY A 36 -24.85 -29.90 3.58
N ALA A 37 -26.00 -29.22 3.63
CA ALA A 37 -26.08 -27.79 3.38
C ALA A 37 -25.31 -26.97 4.42
N VAL A 38 -25.43 -27.31 5.71
CA VAL A 38 -24.67 -26.67 6.80
C VAL A 38 -23.17 -26.89 6.62
N PHE A 39 -22.76 -28.09 6.23
CA PHE A 39 -21.35 -28.43 5.99
C PHE A 39 -20.78 -27.63 4.80
N VAL A 40 -21.53 -27.48 3.71
CA VAL A 40 -21.12 -26.65 2.55
C VAL A 40 -20.98 -25.18 2.95
N VAL A 41 -21.96 -24.62 3.68
CA VAL A 41 -21.89 -23.24 4.18
C VAL A 41 -20.67 -23.05 5.08
N TYR A 42 -20.40 -23.98 5.99
CA TYR A 42 -19.23 -23.95 6.86
C TYR A 42 -17.91 -23.96 6.06
N TYR A 43 -17.77 -24.87 5.09
CA TYR A 43 -16.56 -24.99 4.29
C TYR A 43 -16.33 -23.78 3.39
N VAL A 44 -17.40 -23.23 2.79
CA VAL A 44 -17.33 -22.00 1.99
C VAL A 44 -16.86 -20.84 2.86
N ASN A 45 -17.38 -20.70 4.09
CA ASN A 45 -16.95 -19.63 5.00
C ASN A 45 -15.46 -19.75 5.39
N ILE A 46 -14.98 -20.96 5.69
CA ILE A 46 -13.55 -21.17 5.97
C ILE A 46 -12.70 -20.83 4.75
N SER A 47 -13.10 -21.30 3.57
CA SER A 47 -12.37 -21.03 2.32
C SER A 47 -12.28 -19.53 2.05
N LEU A 48 -13.39 -18.80 2.20
CA LEU A 48 -13.43 -17.34 2.08
C LEU A 48 -12.52 -16.66 3.11
N LEU A 49 -12.56 -17.11 4.38
CA LEU A 49 -11.71 -16.57 5.44
C LEU A 49 -10.22 -16.79 5.13
N THR A 50 -9.83 -18.01 4.72
CA THR A 50 -8.44 -18.31 4.33
C THR A 50 -7.99 -17.50 3.12
N THR A 51 -8.88 -17.30 2.14
CA THR A 51 -8.58 -16.49 0.95
C THR A 51 -8.38 -15.02 1.34
N ALA A 52 -9.21 -14.49 2.25
CA ALA A 52 -9.06 -13.13 2.77
C ALA A 52 -7.74 -12.96 3.53
N PHE A 53 -7.37 -13.92 4.39
CA PHE A 53 -6.07 -13.92 5.07
C PHE A 53 -4.90 -13.95 4.09
N LEU A 54 -4.97 -14.77 3.04
CA LEU A 54 -3.93 -14.85 2.02
C LEU A 54 -3.82 -13.53 1.25
N ALA A 55 -4.94 -12.97 0.81
CA ALA A 55 -4.98 -11.68 0.11
C ALA A 55 -4.38 -10.55 0.97
N LEU A 56 -4.78 -10.46 2.24
CA LEU A 56 -4.22 -9.48 3.19
C LEU A 56 -2.72 -9.70 3.40
N SER A 57 -2.28 -10.96 3.50
CA SER A 57 -0.85 -11.29 3.64
C SER A 57 -0.06 -10.85 2.41
N CYS A 58 -0.57 -11.11 1.21
CA CYS A 58 0.04 -10.66 -0.04
C CYS A 58 0.15 -9.13 -0.10
N VAL A 59 -0.91 -8.41 0.28
CA VAL A 59 -0.92 -6.94 0.34
C VAL A 59 0.13 -6.44 1.35
N PHE A 60 0.21 -7.04 2.54
CA PHE A 60 1.21 -6.68 3.54
C PHE A 60 2.65 -6.90 3.05
N VAL A 61 2.91 -8.06 2.42
CA VAL A 61 4.22 -8.37 1.82
C VAL A 61 4.55 -7.36 0.72
N TYR A 62 3.60 -7.04 -0.17
CA TYR A 62 3.78 -6.02 -1.20
C TYR A 62 4.22 -4.68 -0.61
N PHE A 63 3.49 -4.17 0.40
CA PHE A 63 3.86 -2.91 1.06
C PHE A 63 5.24 -2.96 1.72
N ARG A 64 5.62 -4.10 2.34
CA ARG A 64 6.94 -4.26 2.97
C ARG A 64 8.07 -4.29 1.94
N VAL A 65 7.89 -5.02 0.84
CA VAL A 65 8.87 -5.09 -0.26
C VAL A 65 9.05 -3.72 -0.91
N THR A 66 7.96 -3.02 -1.22
CA THR A 66 8.00 -1.66 -1.79
C THR A 66 8.74 -0.70 -0.87
N ARG A 67 8.44 -0.73 0.44
CA ARG A 67 9.15 0.09 1.43
C ARG A 67 10.64 -0.26 1.52
N TYR A 68 10.99 -1.54 1.47
CA TYR A 68 12.38 -1.98 1.51
C TYR A 68 13.15 -1.50 0.27
N LYS A 69 12.57 -1.65 -0.93
CA LYS A 69 13.15 -1.15 -2.17
C LYS A 69 13.36 0.37 -2.14
N TYR A 70 12.37 1.12 -1.66
CA TYR A 70 12.48 2.57 -1.47
C TYR A 70 13.63 2.91 -0.52
N MET A 71 13.74 2.23 0.63
CA MET A 71 14.84 2.47 1.57
C MET A 71 16.21 2.17 0.98
N ASN A 72 16.34 1.12 0.16
CA ASN A 72 17.59 0.84 -0.54
C ASN A 72 17.91 1.94 -1.57
N ALA A 73 16.93 2.36 -2.38
CA ALA A 73 17.14 3.44 -3.36
C ALA A 73 17.53 4.77 -2.68
N VAL A 74 17.00 5.03 -1.49
CA VAL A 74 17.40 6.17 -0.65
C VAL A 74 18.84 6.03 -0.14
N ASN A 75 19.23 4.85 0.33
CA ASN A 75 20.61 4.60 0.77
C ASN A 75 21.62 4.62 -0.40
N ASP A 76 21.15 4.36 -1.61
CA ASP A 76 21.96 4.45 -2.84
C ASP A 76 22.26 5.91 -3.22
N ILE A 77 21.59 6.92 -2.64
CA ILE A 77 21.85 8.33 -2.93
C ILE A 77 23.16 8.75 -2.23
N LEU A 78 24.15 9.16 -3.02
CA LEU A 78 25.50 9.49 -2.55
C LEU A 78 25.71 10.99 -2.40
N ALA A 79 25.24 11.77 -3.36
CA ALA A 79 25.33 13.22 -3.34
C ALA A 79 24.18 13.85 -4.14
N PHE A 80 23.90 15.11 -3.84
CA PHE A 80 22.99 15.93 -4.61
C PHE A 80 23.72 17.21 -4.98
N GLN A 81 23.84 17.53 -6.26
CA GLN A 81 24.59 18.70 -6.71
C GLN A 81 23.69 19.65 -7.49
N VAL A 82 23.90 20.95 -7.30
CA VAL A 82 23.12 22.01 -7.92
C VAL A 82 24.00 22.69 -8.96
N GLY A 83 23.64 22.55 -10.24
CA GLY A 83 24.35 23.15 -11.36
C GLY A 83 23.58 24.32 -11.99
N PRO A 84 24.21 25.08 -12.89
CA PRO A 84 23.52 26.06 -13.70
C PRO A 84 22.57 25.37 -14.69
N GLY A 85 21.26 25.51 -14.49
CA GLY A 85 20.22 24.94 -15.36
C GLY A 85 19.84 23.48 -15.07
N PHE A 86 20.47 22.81 -14.09
CA PHE A 86 20.20 21.41 -13.76
C PHE A 86 20.46 21.08 -12.29
N LEU A 87 19.82 20.00 -11.81
CA LEU A 87 20.14 19.27 -10.60
C LEU A 87 20.82 17.96 -10.99
N LEU A 88 21.78 17.48 -10.22
CA LEU A 88 22.41 16.18 -10.42
C LEU A 88 22.20 15.34 -9.15
N LEU A 89 21.62 14.17 -9.32
CA LEU A 89 21.57 13.18 -8.25
C LEU A 89 22.63 12.11 -8.52
N ASP A 90 23.66 12.08 -7.69
CA ASP A 90 24.68 11.03 -7.70
C ASP A 90 24.16 9.86 -6.86
N THR A 91 24.13 8.68 -7.47
CA THR A 91 23.74 7.44 -6.81
C THR A 91 24.78 6.37 -7.07
N ALA A 92 24.80 5.34 -6.23
CA ALA A 92 25.64 4.15 -6.43
C ALA A 92 25.42 3.44 -7.77
N ARG A 93 24.32 3.74 -8.48
CA ARG A 93 23.97 3.16 -9.79
C ARG A 93 24.34 4.07 -10.97
N GLY A 94 24.77 5.30 -10.72
CA GLY A 94 25.11 6.29 -11.72
C GLY A 94 24.56 7.68 -11.39
N ASP A 95 24.97 8.63 -12.23
CA ASP A 95 24.62 10.04 -12.14
C ASP A 95 23.35 10.35 -12.94
N PHE A 96 22.41 11.05 -12.30
CA PHE A 96 21.10 11.34 -12.88
C PHE A 96 20.83 12.85 -12.92
N PRO A 97 21.03 13.51 -14.08
CA PRO A 97 20.72 14.93 -14.23
C PRO A 97 19.22 15.18 -14.43
N ILE A 98 18.71 16.28 -13.86
CA ILE A 98 17.37 16.84 -14.10
C ILE A 98 17.54 18.29 -14.51
N HIS A 99 17.12 18.64 -15.72
CA HIS A 99 17.13 20.04 -16.15
C HIS A 99 15.96 20.82 -15.54
N TYR A 100 16.19 22.09 -15.21
CA TYR A 100 15.11 22.95 -14.67
C TYR A 100 13.94 23.12 -15.65
N SER A 101 14.22 23.02 -16.95
CA SER A 101 13.21 23.01 -18.01
C SER A 101 12.20 21.87 -17.88
N ASP A 102 12.59 20.78 -17.23
CA ASP A 102 11.81 19.54 -17.15
C ASP A 102 10.99 19.48 -15.85
N ILE A 103 11.30 20.38 -14.91
CA ILE A 103 10.63 20.52 -13.63
C ILE A 103 9.36 21.36 -13.82
N SER A 104 8.21 20.81 -13.44
CA SER A 104 6.96 21.56 -13.37
C SER A 104 6.86 22.36 -12.07
N SER A 105 7.30 21.79 -10.95
CA SER A 105 7.36 22.45 -9.64
C SER A 105 8.12 21.58 -8.65
N TYR A 106 8.64 22.15 -7.58
CA TYR A 106 9.12 21.37 -6.44
C TYR A 106 8.56 21.85 -5.11
N LEU A 107 8.67 20.99 -4.09
CA LEU A 107 8.24 21.21 -2.72
C LEU A 107 9.33 20.73 -1.77
N ILE A 108 9.58 21.49 -0.70
CA ILE A 108 10.48 21.09 0.39
C ILE A 108 9.64 20.87 1.64
N LYS A 109 9.68 19.67 2.22
CA LYS A 109 8.88 19.33 3.41
C LYS A 109 9.74 18.74 4.52
N PRO A 110 9.41 19.00 5.79
CA PRO A 110 10.02 18.26 6.89
C PRO A 110 9.64 16.77 6.81
N ASP A 111 10.59 15.90 7.15
CA ASP A 111 10.36 14.48 7.41
C ASP A 111 9.86 14.29 8.87
N ASP A 112 9.31 13.11 9.18
CA ASP A 112 8.87 12.74 10.53
C ASP A 112 10.04 12.65 11.53
N LYS A 113 11.28 12.64 11.03
CA LYS A 113 12.50 12.67 11.83
C LYS A 113 12.99 14.10 11.98
N ILE A 114 13.24 14.50 13.23
CA ILE A 114 13.87 15.77 13.59
C ILE A 114 15.21 15.85 12.82
N LYS A 115 15.40 16.90 12.00
CA LYS A 115 16.57 17.15 11.12
C LYS A 115 16.62 16.39 9.78
N ASN A 116 15.49 15.95 9.24
CA ASN A 116 15.45 15.45 7.87
C ASN A 116 14.41 16.23 7.06
N TYR A 117 14.72 16.46 5.78
CA TYR A 117 13.80 17.09 4.84
C TYR A 117 13.51 16.14 3.67
N PHE A 118 12.51 16.47 2.86
CA PHE A 118 12.30 15.86 1.55
C PHE A 118 12.21 16.95 0.51
N LEU A 119 12.93 16.76 -0.59
CA LEU A 119 12.66 17.44 -1.84
C LEU A 119 11.73 16.56 -2.66
N ILE A 120 10.58 17.12 -3.03
CA ILE A 120 9.63 16.48 -3.93
C ILE A 120 9.64 17.28 -5.23
N ILE A 121 10.30 16.75 -6.26
CA ILE A 121 10.35 17.33 -7.60
C ILE A 121 9.21 16.76 -8.41
N THR A 122 8.34 17.62 -8.95
CA THR A 122 7.31 17.22 -9.92
C THR A 122 7.80 17.55 -11.32
N LEU A 123 7.87 16.54 -12.18
CA LEU A 123 8.28 16.68 -13.57
C LEU A 123 7.09 17.03 -14.47
N LYS A 124 7.39 17.56 -15.66
CA LYS A 124 6.38 17.72 -16.73
C LYS A 124 5.98 16.34 -17.29
N LYS A 125 4.78 16.24 -17.87
CA LYS A 125 4.18 14.94 -18.28
C LYS A 125 4.85 14.30 -19.50
N ASP A 126 5.53 15.10 -20.30
CA ASP A 126 6.21 14.74 -21.54
C ASP A 126 7.65 14.29 -21.32
N VAL A 127 8.14 14.43 -20.09
CA VAL A 127 9.51 14.11 -19.72
C VAL A 127 9.59 12.61 -19.38
N ASN A 128 10.25 11.86 -20.25
CA ASN A 128 10.59 10.46 -19.98
C ASN A 128 11.98 10.41 -19.36
N ILE A 129 12.07 9.96 -18.11
CA ILE A 129 13.31 9.91 -17.37
C ILE A 129 13.62 8.46 -17.03
N GLU A 130 14.81 8.01 -17.45
CA GLU A 130 15.42 6.77 -17.00
C GLU A 130 16.02 6.98 -15.60
N TRP A 131 15.18 6.93 -14.58
CA TRP A 131 15.59 6.99 -13.17
C TRP A 131 15.24 5.68 -12.47
N PRO A 132 15.77 5.44 -11.26
CA PRO A 132 15.29 4.35 -10.41
C PRO A 132 13.78 4.51 -10.22
N GLU A 133 12.99 3.60 -10.82
CA GLU A 133 11.52 3.62 -10.78
C GLU A 133 11.01 3.68 -9.33
N GLU A 134 11.80 3.19 -8.38
CA GLU A 134 11.45 3.15 -6.96
C GLU A 134 11.41 4.53 -6.28
N LEU A 135 12.05 5.55 -6.86
CA LEU A 135 12.01 6.93 -6.39
C LEU A 135 10.96 7.78 -7.09
N ILE A 136 10.36 7.26 -8.17
CA ILE A 136 9.34 7.94 -8.96
C ILE A 136 7.95 7.45 -8.55
N GLU A 137 7.14 8.37 -8.03
CA GLU A 137 5.73 8.13 -7.78
C GLU A 137 4.89 9.17 -8.54
N ASN A 138 4.12 8.75 -9.54
CA ASN A 138 3.22 9.64 -10.30
C ASN A 138 3.92 10.90 -10.87
N HIS A 139 5.08 10.73 -11.52
CA HIS A 139 5.94 11.83 -12.04
C HIS A 139 6.52 12.74 -10.94
N ARG A 140 6.55 12.27 -9.70
CA ARG A 140 7.21 12.94 -8.59
C ARG A 140 8.43 12.14 -8.18
N ILE A 141 9.55 12.82 -8.11
CA ILE A 141 10.78 12.28 -7.55
C ILE A 141 10.85 12.75 -6.10
N LYS A 142 10.93 11.81 -5.17
CA LYS A 142 11.09 12.10 -3.75
C LYS A 142 12.53 11.82 -3.33
N ILE A 143 13.28 12.89 -3.08
CA ILE A 143 14.68 12.85 -2.64
C ILE A 143 14.71 13.18 -1.14
N PRO A 144 15.11 12.24 -0.26
CA PRO A 144 15.37 12.56 1.13
C PRO A 144 16.54 13.53 1.23
N GLY A 145 16.35 14.53 2.05
CA GLY A 145 17.22 15.66 2.21
C GLY A 145 18.38 15.35 3.14
N VAL A 146 19.25 14.46 2.67
CA VAL A 146 20.52 14.15 3.32
C VAL A 146 21.55 15.28 3.11
N PHE A 147 21.28 16.24 2.22
CA PHE A 147 22.20 17.35 1.89
C PHE A 147 21.55 18.72 2.15
N GLU A 148 21.48 19.10 3.42
CA GLU A 148 20.80 20.32 3.89
C GLU A 148 21.44 21.62 3.36
N GLU A 149 22.76 21.62 3.17
CA GLU A 149 23.50 22.75 2.59
C GLU A 149 23.07 23.05 1.14
N ASP A 150 22.85 22.00 0.35
CA ASP A 150 22.42 22.14 -1.05
C ASP A 150 21.00 22.68 -1.17
N PHE A 151 20.09 22.33 -0.25
CA PHE A 151 18.73 22.91 -0.25
C PHE A 151 18.71 24.38 0.11
N PHE A 152 19.52 24.78 1.10
CA PHE A 152 19.67 26.19 1.44
C PHE A 152 20.27 26.98 0.27
N TYR A 153 21.24 26.39 -0.44
CA TYR A 153 21.81 26.96 -1.65
C TYR A 153 20.77 27.12 -2.77
N ILE A 154 19.98 26.07 -3.07
CA ILE A 154 18.87 26.11 -4.05
C ILE A 154 17.95 27.28 -3.78
N ILE A 155 17.48 27.41 -2.54
CA ILE A 155 16.48 28.39 -2.17
C ILE A 155 17.06 29.79 -2.24
N ASN A 156 18.29 30.04 -1.83
CA ASN A 156 18.77 31.41 -1.67
C ASN A 156 19.43 31.98 -2.93
N HIS A 157 20.00 31.16 -3.81
CA HIS A 157 20.92 31.64 -4.84
C HIS A 157 20.47 31.40 -6.28
N ASN A 158 19.38 30.68 -6.52
CA ASN A 158 18.93 30.36 -7.88
C ASN A 158 17.49 30.87 -8.13
N GLU A 159 17.36 32.00 -8.82
CA GLU A 159 16.06 32.64 -9.11
C GLU A 159 15.12 31.75 -9.95
N GLU A 160 15.65 30.93 -10.85
CA GLU A 160 14.84 29.98 -11.63
C GLU A 160 14.24 28.89 -10.75
N LEU A 161 15.02 28.35 -9.81
CA LEU A 161 14.52 27.39 -8.84
C LEU A 161 13.56 28.06 -7.84
N LYS A 162 13.84 29.27 -7.36
CA LYS A 162 12.90 30.03 -6.51
C LYS A 162 11.51 30.12 -7.14
N ALA A 163 11.43 30.40 -8.44
CA ALA A 163 10.17 30.46 -9.17
C ALA A 163 9.43 29.10 -9.26
N LEU A 164 10.16 27.99 -9.23
CA LEU A 164 9.61 26.63 -9.28
C LEU A 164 9.17 26.10 -7.90
N CYS A 165 9.61 26.74 -6.81
CA CYS A 165 9.29 26.35 -5.44
C CYS A 165 7.88 26.80 -5.02
N LYS A 166 6.96 25.85 -4.80
CA LYS A 166 5.58 26.20 -4.40
C LYS A 166 5.45 26.71 -2.98
N ASN A 167 6.33 26.29 -2.08
CA ASN A 167 6.29 26.67 -0.67
C ASN A 167 7.54 27.45 -0.24
N TYR A 168 8.05 28.30 -1.13
CA TYR A 168 9.30 29.04 -0.93
C TYR A 168 9.38 29.76 0.42
N THR A 169 8.38 30.57 0.77
CA THR A 169 8.40 31.36 2.02
C THR A 169 8.45 30.48 3.27
N GLU A 170 7.69 29.38 3.26
CA GLU A 170 7.68 28.37 4.31
C GLU A 170 9.06 27.70 4.40
N ALA A 171 9.52 27.13 3.28
CA ALA A 171 10.78 26.40 3.19
C ALA A 171 11.97 27.26 3.61
N LYS A 172 12.00 28.54 3.17
CA LYS A 172 13.00 29.52 3.57
C LYS A 172 12.99 29.75 5.08
N SER A 173 11.83 30.05 5.67
CA SER A 173 11.71 30.29 7.12
C SER A 173 12.18 29.09 7.94
N PHE A 174 11.90 27.86 7.50
CA PHE A 174 12.30 26.67 8.23
C PHE A 174 13.79 26.36 8.11
N LEU A 175 14.37 26.52 6.92
CA LEU A 175 15.78 26.25 6.69
C LEU A 175 16.68 27.32 7.33
N GLU A 176 16.24 28.59 7.36
CA GLU A 176 16.93 29.66 8.10
C GLU A 176 16.90 29.38 9.61
N TYR A 177 15.75 28.97 10.16
CA TYR A 177 15.64 28.62 11.57
C TYR A 177 16.52 27.42 11.97
N ASP A 178 16.57 26.37 11.14
CA ASP A 178 17.42 25.20 11.41
C ASP A 178 18.92 25.56 11.33
N HIS A 179 19.31 26.41 10.38
CA HIS A 179 20.67 26.93 10.30
C HIS A 179 21.04 27.76 11.54
N GLU A 180 20.16 28.63 12.01
CA GLU A 180 20.36 29.41 13.23
C GLU A 180 20.53 28.52 14.47
N LEU A 181 19.68 27.47 14.62
CA LEU A 181 19.80 26.51 15.73
C LEU A 181 21.16 25.80 15.75
N ARG A 182 21.69 25.43 14.60
CA ARG A 182 23.00 24.76 14.52
C ARG A 182 24.16 25.69 14.84
N SER A 183 24.07 26.94 14.42
CA SER A 183 25.07 27.96 14.76
C SER A 183 25.19 28.21 16.27
N LEU A 184 24.14 27.89 17.03
CA LEU A 184 24.11 27.97 18.49
C LEU A 184 24.66 26.70 19.16
N ASP A 185 24.51 25.53 18.55
CA ASP A 185 25.07 24.26 19.06
C ASP A 185 26.59 24.17 18.85
N ASP A 186 27.12 24.83 17.80
CA ASP A 186 28.55 24.86 17.46
C ASP A 186 29.34 25.99 18.18
N ALA A 187 28.67 26.85 18.97
CA ALA A 187 29.25 28.00 19.69
C ALA A 187 29.43 27.74 21.20
#